data_AF-A0A835PU30-F1
#
_entry.id   AF-A0A835PU30-F1
#
_cell.length_a   1.000
_cell.length_b   1.000
_cell.length_c   1.000
_cell.angle_alpha   90.00
_cell.angle_beta   90.00
_cell.angle_gamma   90.00
#
_symmetry.space_group_name_H-M   'P 1'
#
loop_
_entity.id
_entity.type
_entity.pdbx_description
1 polymer ?
#
loop_
_entity_poly.entity_id
_entity_poly.type
_entity_poly.pdbx_seq_one_letter_code
_entity_poly.pdbx_strand_id
1 'polypeptide(L)'
;MALFRCSSSCASTTSRIHVVLHLALGLLLVWSELAGAAGFEPLIELPNFKRGARRARTMRAVSVVDHGAKGNGLNDDTEAFVQAWKLVCSSKVGATLKVPTENAYLLRPITFGGPCKSKIVLSVMGTIIAPSDPDMWYRLHPRRWLYFHGIKDLEVRGEGVIDGSGQGWWARSCKTNASNPCRSAPTAMTFHRMRRLTVRGLTIVNAQQMHIAFTDSYQVQVSSLKVIAPERSPNTDGIHLSSCVSVAVEDSIISTGDDCVSIVGNSSSILIKNMVCGPGHGISIGSLGQNKANDQVQDILVDEAFVSTPKTVSGSKHGRNQTSAVKVENVAFIDIKGTSATEEAIKLACSDSYPCKKILLKNIELSSYSGGDAAAYCWKASGFSSGEVTGYGCYIEVLKQVREN
;
A
#
# COMPACT_ATOMS: atom_id res chain seq x y z
N MET A 1 -2.29 -15.62 1.20
CA MET A 1 -1.30 -15.90 2.25
C MET A 1 -0.55 -14.62 2.56
N ALA A 2 -0.47 -14.23 3.84
CA ALA A 2 0.36 -13.10 4.26
C ALA A 2 1.77 -13.61 4.63
N LEU A 3 2.82 -12.96 4.13
CA LEU A 3 4.21 -13.38 4.33
C LEU A 3 4.99 -12.35 5.16
N PHE A 4 5.54 -12.76 6.30
CA PHE A 4 6.49 -11.95 7.05
C PHE A 4 7.91 -12.29 6.59
N ARG A 5 8.69 -11.30 6.13
CA ARG A 5 10.08 -11.47 5.68
C ARG A 5 11.03 -10.61 6.50
N CYS A 6 12.17 -11.17 6.89
CA CYS A 6 13.28 -10.45 7.55
C CYS A 6 14.51 -10.39 6.64
N SER A 7 15.26 -9.28 6.70
CA SER A 7 16.51 -9.10 5.97
C SER A 7 17.69 -9.76 6.67
N SER A 8 18.72 -10.10 5.89
CA SER A 8 19.88 -10.90 6.29
C SER A 8 20.94 -10.19 7.15
N SER A 9 20.61 -9.09 7.86
CA SER A 9 21.62 -8.27 8.55
C SER A 9 21.06 -7.40 9.70
N CYS A 10 20.84 -7.96 10.89
CA CYS A 10 20.56 -7.16 12.09
C CYS A 10 21.65 -7.35 13.16
N ALA A 11 21.81 -6.38 14.07
CA ALA A 11 22.56 -6.53 15.31
C ALA A 11 21.80 -5.79 16.42
N SER A 12 21.76 -6.36 17.62
CA SER A 12 20.90 -5.92 18.73
C SER A 12 21.38 -4.63 19.38
N THR A 13 20.48 -3.67 19.57
CA THR A 13 20.61 -2.65 20.64
C THR A 13 19.33 -2.62 21.45
N THR A 14 19.46 -2.88 22.75
CA THR A 14 18.40 -2.79 23.76
C THR A 14 18.10 -1.33 24.09
N SER A 15 16.82 -0.95 24.19
CA SER A 15 16.44 0.22 25.00
C SER A 15 15.07 0.04 25.66
N ARG A 16 14.95 0.62 26.86
CA ARG A 16 13.90 0.43 27.86
C ARG A 16 12.64 1.25 27.54
N ILE A 17 11.49 0.74 27.95
CA ILE A 17 10.17 1.41 27.85
C ILE A 17 9.93 2.24 29.13
N HIS A 18 9.57 3.51 28.96
CA HIS A 18 8.89 4.31 29.99
C HIS A 18 7.38 4.16 29.80
N VAL A 19 6.69 3.71 30.85
CA VAL A 19 5.22 3.65 30.94
C VAL A 19 4.71 5.03 31.34
N VAL A 20 3.81 5.63 30.54
CA VAL A 20 3.00 6.77 30.96
C VAL A 20 1.56 6.29 31.04
N LEU A 21 1.05 6.24 32.28
CA LEU A 21 -0.33 5.92 32.62
C LEU A 21 -1.18 7.20 32.45
N HIS A 22 -2.24 7.15 31.65
CA HIS A 22 -3.29 8.16 31.71
C HIS A 22 -4.60 7.51 32.21
N LEU A 23 -4.94 7.86 33.45
CA LEU A 23 -6.25 7.67 34.07
C LEU A 23 -7.22 8.70 33.49
N ALA A 24 -8.36 8.25 32.95
CA ALA A 24 -9.50 9.10 32.66
C ALA A 24 -10.64 8.71 33.60
N LEU A 25 -10.94 9.59 34.56
CA LEU A 25 -12.10 9.52 35.44
C LEU A 25 -13.35 9.99 34.68
N GLY A 26 -14.39 9.17 34.71
CA GLY A 26 -15.72 9.52 34.23
C GLY A 26 -16.44 10.47 35.18
N LEU A 27 -17.33 11.30 34.63
CA LEU A 27 -18.29 12.10 35.37
C LEU A 27 -19.67 11.95 34.70
N LEU A 28 -20.55 11.24 35.41
CA LEU A 28 -21.99 11.20 35.22
C LEU A 28 -22.59 12.48 35.81
N LEU A 29 -23.47 13.16 35.07
CA LEU A 29 -24.56 13.95 35.67
C LEU A 29 -25.82 13.82 34.81
N VAL A 30 -26.81 13.15 35.40
CA VAL A 30 -28.22 13.15 35.02
C VAL A 30 -28.88 14.34 35.71
N TRP A 31 -29.62 15.19 35.00
CA TRP A 31 -30.65 16.05 35.59
C TRP A 31 -31.93 15.99 34.76
N SER A 32 -33.03 15.82 35.48
CA SER A 32 -34.41 15.60 35.05
C SER A 32 -35.16 16.90 34.69
N GLU A 33 -36.27 16.70 33.99
CA GLU A 33 -37.28 17.67 33.57
C GLU A 33 -37.85 18.57 34.68
N LEU A 34 -38.28 19.78 34.29
CA LEU A 34 -39.45 20.46 34.82
C LEU A 34 -40.09 21.32 33.72
N ALA A 35 -41.41 21.17 33.59
CA ALA A 35 -42.29 21.80 32.62
C ALA A 35 -42.69 23.24 33.01
N GLY A 36 -43.18 24.02 32.05
CA GLY A 36 -43.91 25.27 32.32
C GLY A 36 -44.06 26.18 31.11
N ALA A 37 -45.30 26.34 30.64
CA ALA A 37 -45.70 27.06 29.45
C ALA A 37 -45.67 28.60 29.55
N ALA A 38 -45.54 29.25 28.39
CA ALA A 38 -46.41 30.32 27.85
C ALA A 38 -45.66 31.56 27.32
N GLY A 39 -45.80 31.75 26.00
CA GLY A 39 -46.00 33.03 25.31
C GLY A 39 -45.00 34.17 25.51
N PHE A 40 -44.06 34.33 24.58
CA PHE A 40 -43.56 35.64 24.16
C PHE A 40 -43.23 35.60 22.66
N GLU A 41 -43.94 36.40 21.86
CA GLU A 41 -43.50 36.77 20.52
C GLU A 41 -42.32 37.75 20.65
N PRO A 42 -41.17 37.51 20.00
CA PRO A 42 -40.15 38.53 19.88
C PRO A 42 -40.44 39.40 18.65
N LEU A 43 -40.98 40.59 18.90
CA LEU A 43 -41.04 41.70 17.95
C LEU A 43 -39.65 42.34 17.84
N ILE A 44 -38.71 41.65 17.20
CA ILE A 44 -37.43 42.21 16.75
C ILE A 44 -37.18 41.68 15.33
N GLU A 45 -37.45 42.51 14.32
CA GLU A 45 -36.88 42.31 12.99
C GLU A 45 -35.37 42.54 13.07
N LEU A 46 -34.61 41.43 13.12
CA LEU A 46 -33.18 41.47 12.87
C LEU A 46 -32.96 41.94 11.42
N PRO A 47 -32.04 42.89 11.17
CA PRO A 47 -31.76 43.34 9.82
C PRO A 47 -31.35 42.13 8.98
N ASN A 48 -32.03 41.99 7.84
CA ASN A 48 -31.86 40.94 6.86
C ASN A 48 -30.42 41.05 6.30
N PHE A 49 -29.46 40.44 7.00
CA PHE A 49 -28.10 40.28 6.50
C PHE A 49 -28.25 39.34 5.31
N LYS A 50 -28.31 39.94 4.11
CA LYS A 50 -28.13 39.22 2.86
C LYS A 50 -26.89 38.36 3.07
N ARG A 51 -27.07 37.07 3.32
CA ARG A 51 -26.02 36.07 3.20
C ARG A 51 -25.61 36.18 1.75
N GLY A 52 -24.59 37.00 1.49
CA GLY A 52 -23.96 37.09 0.19
C GLY A 52 -23.66 35.66 -0.17
N ALA A 53 -24.33 35.16 -1.22
CA ALA A 53 -24.09 33.82 -1.71
C ALA A 53 -22.58 33.70 -1.87
N ARG A 54 -21.94 32.87 -1.04
CA ARG A 54 -20.55 32.50 -1.24
C ARG A 54 -20.55 31.84 -2.61
N ARG A 55 -20.20 32.62 -3.65
CA ARG A 55 -20.04 32.13 -5.00
C ARG A 55 -19.15 30.90 -4.88
N ALA A 56 -19.71 29.71 -5.12
CA ALA A 56 -18.95 28.48 -5.06
C ALA A 56 -17.71 28.71 -5.91
N ARG A 57 -16.53 28.72 -5.29
CA ARG A 57 -15.28 28.98 -6.02
C ARG A 57 -15.12 27.81 -6.97
N THR A 58 -15.45 28.03 -8.23
CA THR A 58 -15.39 27.02 -9.28
C THR A 58 -13.95 26.49 -9.34
N MET A 59 -13.79 25.17 -9.29
CA MET A 59 -12.45 24.59 -9.40
C MET A 59 -11.86 24.95 -10.76
N ARG A 60 -10.58 25.36 -10.77
CA ARG A 60 -9.88 25.69 -12.02
C ARG A 60 -9.49 24.40 -12.74
N ALA A 61 -10.00 24.18 -13.94
CA ALA A 61 -9.57 23.06 -14.78
C ALA A 61 -8.44 23.51 -15.73
N VAL A 62 -7.42 22.67 -15.90
CA VAL A 62 -6.29 22.86 -16.82
C VAL A 62 -6.06 21.54 -17.56
N SER A 63 -6.04 21.54 -18.89
CA SER A 63 -5.69 20.35 -19.69
C SER A 63 -4.22 20.38 -20.05
N VAL A 64 -3.55 19.22 -20.07
CA VAL A 64 -2.17 19.12 -20.57
C VAL A 64 -2.06 19.47 -22.07
N VAL A 65 -3.14 19.28 -22.82
CA VAL A 65 -3.19 19.62 -24.26
C VAL A 65 -3.12 21.13 -24.48
N ASP A 66 -3.70 21.93 -23.59
CA ASP A 66 -3.64 23.41 -23.64
C ASP A 66 -2.20 23.93 -23.43
N HIS A 67 -1.30 23.05 -23.00
CA HIS A 67 0.12 23.31 -22.77
C HIS A 67 1.03 22.60 -23.80
N GLY A 68 0.46 22.15 -24.93
CA GLY A 68 1.22 21.62 -26.05
C GLY A 68 1.51 20.12 -26.00
N ALA A 69 0.88 19.37 -25.08
CA ALA A 69 0.97 17.91 -25.09
C ALA A 69 0.35 17.36 -26.39
N LYS A 70 1.10 16.52 -27.12
CA LYS A 70 0.70 15.94 -28.40
C LYS A 70 -0.17 14.70 -28.23
N GLY A 71 0.05 13.89 -27.19
CA GLY A 71 -0.83 12.77 -26.89
C GLY A 71 -0.77 11.61 -27.89
N ASN A 72 0.34 11.45 -28.62
CA ASN A 72 0.52 10.40 -29.63
C ASN A 72 1.37 9.21 -29.19
N GLY A 73 1.84 9.18 -27.94
CA GLY A 73 2.64 8.10 -27.35
C GLY A 73 4.09 8.06 -27.81
N LEU A 74 4.51 8.99 -28.69
CA LEU A 74 5.83 8.98 -29.33
C LEU A 74 6.64 10.23 -28.99
N ASN A 75 5.99 11.40 -28.96
CA ASN A 75 6.64 12.66 -28.63
C ASN A 75 6.70 12.85 -27.11
N ASP A 76 7.83 13.37 -26.63
CA ASP A 76 8.03 13.72 -25.23
C ASP A 76 7.09 14.86 -24.82
N ASP A 77 6.06 14.52 -24.03
CA ASP A 77 5.04 15.43 -23.53
C ASP A 77 5.37 15.97 -22.11
N THR A 78 6.55 15.65 -21.56
CA THR A 78 6.95 15.99 -20.19
C THR A 78 6.86 17.49 -19.90
N GLU A 79 7.30 18.36 -20.82
CA GLU A 79 7.29 19.81 -20.58
C GLU A 79 5.86 20.37 -20.47
N ALA A 80 4.92 19.87 -21.27
CA ALA A 80 3.51 20.26 -21.18
C ALA A 80 2.92 19.93 -19.81
N PHE A 81 3.23 18.74 -19.27
CA PHE A 81 2.83 18.34 -17.92
C PHE A 81 3.49 19.20 -16.83
N VAL A 82 4.77 19.55 -16.97
CA VAL A 82 5.47 20.45 -16.04
C VAL A 82 4.79 21.81 -15.98
N GLN A 83 4.46 22.40 -17.13
CA GLN A 83 3.81 23.71 -17.21
C GLN A 83 2.40 23.68 -16.64
N ALA A 84 1.61 22.67 -17.01
CA ALA A 84 0.26 22.50 -16.50
C ALA A 84 0.25 22.27 -14.97
N TRP A 85 1.20 21.48 -14.43
CA TRP A 85 1.34 21.25 -13.00
C TRP A 85 1.65 22.54 -12.22
N LYS A 86 2.60 23.34 -12.70
CA LYS A 86 2.94 24.64 -12.09
C LYS A 86 1.70 25.55 -11.98
N LEU A 87 0.84 25.53 -13.00
CA LEU A 87 -0.37 26.33 -13.03
C LEU A 87 -1.41 25.88 -12.01
N VAL A 88 -1.68 24.57 -11.90
CA VAL A 88 -2.66 24.06 -10.92
C VAL A 88 -2.14 24.17 -9.49
N CYS A 89 -0.84 23.91 -9.26
CA CYS A 89 -0.25 23.93 -7.93
C CYS A 89 -0.15 25.33 -7.33
N SER A 90 -0.01 26.35 -8.18
CA SER A 90 -0.02 27.77 -7.77
C SER A 90 -1.42 28.37 -7.62
N SER A 91 -2.49 27.60 -7.89
CA SER A 91 -3.87 28.06 -7.81
C SER A 91 -4.32 28.33 -6.38
N LYS A 92 -4.92 29.52 -6.15
CA LYS A 92 -5.50 29.93 -4.85
C LYS A 92 -6.87 29.27 -4.56
N VAL A 93 -7.40 28.52 -5.52
CA VAL A 93 -8.64 27.73 -5.43
C VAL A 93 -8.36 26.32 -5.90
N GLY A 94 -9.15 25.35 -5.43
CA GLY A 94 -9.01 23.97 -5.86
C GLY A 94 -8.92 23.86 -7.38
N ALA A 95 -8.01 23.02 -7.88
CA ALA A 95 -7.72 22.91 -9.30
C ALA A 95 -7.71 21.46 -9.77
N THR A 96 -8.02 21.24 -11.04
CA THR A 96 -7.98 19.94 -11.70
C THR A 96 -7.03 19.98 -12.87
N LEU A 97 -5.99 19.15 -12.84
CA LEU A 97 -5.17 18.84 -14.00
C LEU A 97 -5.81 17.67 -14.75
N LYS A 98 -6.13 17.86 -16.03
CA LYS A 98 -6.79 16.86 -16.87
C LYS A 98 -5.78 16.24 -17.83
N VAL A 99 -5.78 14.91 -17.89
CA VAL A 99 -5.14 14.08 -18.91
C VAL A 99 -6.28 13.42 -19.72
N PRO A 100 -6.69 14.01 -20.86
CA PRO A 100 -7.85 13.59 -21.64
C PRO A 100 -7.79 12.14 -22.14
N THR A 101 -8.96 11.55 -22.43
CA THR A 101 -9.11 10.20 -23.03
C THR A 101 -8.55 10.14 -24.45
N GLU A 102 -8.46 8.93 -25.01
CA GLU A 102 -8.06 8.58 -26.39
C GLU A 102 -6.62 8.93 -26.79
N ASN A 103 -5.89 9.62 -25.92
CA ASN A 103 -4.51 10.04 -26.14
C ASN A 103 -3.53 9.23 -25.28
N ALA A 104 -2.30 9.08 -25.78
CA ALA A 104 -1.17 8.50 -25.07
C ALA A 104 -0.08 9.56 -24.89
N TYR A 105 0.33 9.84 -23.65
CA TYR A 105 1.31 10.89 -23.35
C TYR A 105 2.61 10.25 -22.91
N LEU A 106 3.65 10.33 -23.75
CA LEU A 106 4.96 9.80 -23.42
C LEU A 106 5.66 10.77 -22.47
N LEU A 107 5.91 10.33 -21.23
CA LEU A 107 6.56 11.15 -20.22
C LEU A 107 7.91 10.56 -19.84
N ARG A 108 8.98 11.32 -20.04
CA ARG A 108 10.26 11.07 -19.35
C ARG A 108 10.13 11.26 -17.84
N PRO A 109 11.11 10.82 -17.02
CA PRO A 109 11.11 11.06 -15.56
C PRO A 109 10.70 12.48 -15.19
N ILE A 110 9.66 12.60 -14.37
CA ILE A 110 9.02 13.88 -14.04
C ILE A 110 8.72 13.94 -12.54
N THR A 111 8.87 15.15 -11.98
CA THR A 111 8.52 15.45 -10.60
C THR A 111 7.34 16.41 -10.53
N PHE A 112 6.27 15.98 -9.87
CA PHE A 112 5.14 16.80 -9.45
C PHE A 112 5.36 17.23 -7.99
N GLY A 113 5.98 18.40 -7.82
CA GLY A 113 6.36 18.92 -6.49
C GLY A 113 5.31 19.85 -5.89
N GLY A 114 5.13 19.76 -4.57
CA GLY A 114 4.48 20.78 -3.74
C GLY A 114 5.50 21.71 -3.03
N PRO A 115 5.05 22.49 -2.03
CA PRO A 115 3.69 22.59 -1.53
C PRO A 115 2.78 23.34 -2.51
N CYS A 116 1.54 22.85 -2.67
CA CYS A 116 0.53 23.50 -3.50
C CYS A 116 -0.41 24.36 -2.66
N LYS A 117 -0.92 25.46 -3.23
CA LYS A 117 -1.68 26.47 -2.49
C LYS A 117 -3.11 26.02 -2.14
N SER A 118 -3.61 24.97 -2.77
CA SER A 118 -4.96 24.44 -2.57
C SER A 118 -5.06 22.97 -3.03
N LYS A 119 -6.23 22.33 -2.81
CA LYS A 119 -6.50 20.95 -3.24
C LYS A 119 -6.27 20.79 -4.74
N ILE A 120 -5.60 19.72 -5.13
CA ILE A 120 -5.40 19.34 -6.54
C ILE A 120 -6.13 18.03 -6.81
N VAL A 121 -6.81 17.98 -7.96
CA VAL A 121 -7.29 16.75 -8.57
C VAL A 121 -6.47 16.49 -9.83
N LEU A 122 -5.74 15.38 -9.89
CA LEU A 122 -5.17 14.87 -11.13
C LEU A 122 -6.17 13.88 -11.73
N SER A 123 -6.82 14.27 -12.82
CA SER A 123 -7.82 13.47 -13.53
C SER A 123 -7.17 12.78 -14.73
N VAL A 124 -6.91 11.47 -14.62
CA VAL A 124 -6.28 10.66 -15.67
C VAL A 124 -7.32 9.82 -16.38
N MET A 125 -7.68 10.22 -17.60
CA MET A 125 -8.60 9.48 -18.47
C MET A 125 -7.89 8.84 -19.68
N GLY A 126 -6.79 9.43 -20.13
CA GLY A 126 -5.94 8.87 -21.19
C GLY A 126 -4.87 7.91 -20.68
N THR A 127 -3.90 7.62 -21.54
CA THR A 127 -2.74 6.80 -21.21
C THR A 127 -1.53 7.68 -20.95
N ILE A 128 -0.80 7.45 -19.86
CA ILE A 128 0.54 7.98 -19.63
C ILE A 128 1.50 6.81 -19.83
N ILE A 129 2.46 6.95 -20.75
CA ILE A 129 3.40 5.87 -21.12
C ILE A 129 4.85 6.27 -20.85
N ALA A 130 5.64 5.32 -20.38
CA ALA A 130 7.05 5.54 -20.08
C ALA A 130 7.95 5.23 -21.31
N PRO A 131 9.12 5.87 -21.43
CA PRO A 131 10.13 5.48 -22.41
C PRO A 131 10.55 4.03 -22.21
N SER A 132 10.42 3.21 -23.26
CA SER A 132 10.64 1.75 -23.21
C SER A 132 12.11 1.34 -23.18
N ASP A 133 13.02 2.15 -23.74
CA ASP A 133 14.46 1.89 -23.72
C ASP A 133 15.09 2.34 -22.40
N PRO A 134 15.64 1.41 -21.58
CA PRO A 134 16.31 1.75 -20.32
C PRO A 134 17.50 2.71 -20.47
N ASP A 135 18.16 2.75 -21.63
CA ASP A 135 19.33 3.62 -21.83
C ASP A 135 18.94 5.11 -21.90
N MET A 136 17.69 5.42 -22.29
CA MET A 136 17.15 6.78 -22.25
C MET A 136 16.97 7.34 -20.83
N TRP A 137 17.00 6.48 -19.80
CA TRP A 137 16.84 6.88 -18.40
C TRP A 137 18.17 7.18 -17.71
N TYR A 138 19.29 6.83 -18.35
CA TYR A 138 20.62 7.09 -17.82
C TYR A 138 20.81 8.61 -17.69
N ARG A 139 21.11 9.08 -16.46
CA ARG A 139 21.21 10.49 -16.02
C ARG A 139 19.89 11.20 -15.63
N LEU A 140 18.73 10.56 -15.71
CA LEU A 140 17.42 11.18 -15.41
C LEU A 140 16.75 10.68 -14.12
N HIS A 141 17.50 10.51 -13.02
CA HIS A 141 17.01 9.89 -11.77
C HIS A 141 16.51 8.45 -11.98
N PRO A 142 17.41 7.47 -12.23
CA PRO A 142 17.08 6.15 -12.79
C PRO A 142 16.19 5.24 -11.91
N ARG A 143 15.75 5.70 -10.74
CA ARG A 143 14.89 4.95 -9.82
C ARG A 143 13.46 5.48 -9.74
N ARG A 144 13.12 6.57 -10.45
CA ARG A 144 11.81 7.22 -10.32
C ARG A 144 11.28 7.64 -11.69
N TRP A 145 10.00 7.35 -11.96
CA TRP A 145 9.31 7.85 -13.16
C TRP A 145 8.35 9.00 -12.85
N LEU A 146 7.13 8.71 -12.37
CA LEU A 146 6.14 9.71 -11.96
C LEU A 146 6.28 9.95 -10.46
N TYR A 147 7.01 10.99 -10.09
CA TYR A 147 7.34 11.27 -8.70
C TYR A 147 6.54 12.44 -8.14
N PHE A 148 5.66 12.17 -7.18
CA PHE A 148 4.85 13.15 -6.46
C PHE A 148 5.49 13.41 -5.09
N HIS A 149 5.71 14.69 -4.76
CA HIS A 149 6.49 15.02 -3.57
C HIS A 149 5.94 16.22 -2.78
N GLY A 150 5.74 16.02 -1.46
CA GLY A 150 5.48 17.13 -0.53
C GLY A 150 4.13 17.80 -0.76
N ILE A 151 3.12 17.05 -1.21
CA ILE A 151 1.79 17.59 -1.55
C ILE A 151 0.79 17.20 -0.46
N LYS A 152 -0.03 18.19 -0.09
CA LYS A 152 -1.17 18.04 0.82
C LYS A 152 -2.46 18.12 -0.01
N ASP A 153 -3.45 17.28 0.32
CA ASP A 153 -4.76 17.29 -0.33
C ASP A 153 -4.69 17.04 -1.86
N LEU A 154 -4.00 15.96 -2.26
CA LEU A 154 -3.98 15.49 -3.65
C LEU A 154 -4.99 14.35 -3.84
N GLU A 155 -5.80 14.43 -4.89
CA GLU A 155 -6.63 13.32 -5.37
C GLU A 155 -6.18 12.95 -6.79
N VAL A 156 -5.68 11.74 -6.99
CA VAL A 156 -5.42 11.16 -8.31
C VAL A 156 -6.57 10.21 -8.64
N ARG A 157 -7.28 10.47 -9.74
CA ARG A 157 -8.46 9.68 -10.12
C ARG A 157 -8.65 9.56 -11.61
N GLY A 158 -9.47 8.60 -12.02
CA GLY A 158 -9.95 8.42 -13.38
C GLY A 158 -9.78 6.97 -13.80
N GLU A 159 -10.18 6.64 -15.04
CA GLU A 159 -10.16 5.28 -15.58
C GLU A 159 -9.00 5.07 -16.59
N GLY A 160 -8.08 6.04 -16.65
CA GLY A 160 -6.93 6.01 -17.55
C GLY A 160 -5.87 4.99 -17.15
N VAL A 161 -4.87 4.88 -18.02
CA VAL A 161 -3.80 3.89 -17.93
C VAL A 161 -2.46 4.55 -17.63
N ILE A 162 -1.68 3.96 -16.71
CA ILE A 162 -0.28 4.28 -16.48
C ILE A 162 0.55 3.07 -16.96
N ASP A 163 1.25 3.19 -18.08
CA ASP A 163 2.06 2.11 -18.67
C ASP A 163 3.54 2.36 -18.45
N GLY A 164 4.18 1.50 -17.65
CA GLY A 164 5.60 1.57 -17.34
C GLY A 164 6.54 1.08 -18.45
N SER A 165 6.05 0.43 -19.51
CA SER A 165 6.91 -0.10 -20.58
C SER A 165 8.08 -0.96 -20.06
N GLY A 166 7.84 -1.80 -19.03
CA GLY A 166 8.88 -2.45 -18.24
C GLY A 166 9.70 -3.57 -18.91
N GLN A 167 9.31 -4.04 -20.10
CA GLN A 167 9.88 -5.21 -20.77
C GLN A 167 11.41 -5.11 -20.96
N GLY A 168 11.89 -3.94 -21.37
CA GLY A 168 13.33 -3.69 -21.53
C GLY A 168 14.11 -3.80 -20.22
N TRP A 169 13.50 -3.41 -19.10
CA TRP A 169 14.09 -3.51 -17.76
C TRP A 169 14.14 -4.96 -17.28
N TRP A 170 13.04 -5.70 -17.46
CA TRP A 170 12.95 -7.09 -17.06
C TRP A 170 13.95 -7.98 -17.81
N ALA A 171 14.15 -7.75 -19.11
CA ALA A 171 15.13 -8.49 -19.91
C ALA A 171 16.58 -8.27 -19.43
N ARG A 172 16.88 -7.08 -18.90
CA ARG A 172 18.21 -6.70 -18.37
C ARG A 172 18.40 -7.03 -16.89
N SER A 173 17.38 -7.57 -16.21
CA SER A 173 17.45 -7.88 -14.78
C SER A 173 18.28 -9.12 -14.49
N CYS A 174 19.06 -9.07 -13.40
CA CYS A 174 19.79 -10.24 -12.89
C CYS A 174 18.87 -11.32 -12.29
N LYS A 175 17.60 -10.96 -12.01
CA LYS A 175 16.58 -11.91 -11.55
C LYS A 175 16.03 -12.77 -12.71
N THR A 176 16.08 -12.23 -13.92
CA THR A 176 15.72 -12.95 -15.15
C THR A 176 16.89 -13.80 -15.64
N ASN A 177 18.10 -13.23 -15.63
CA ASN A 177 19.33 -13.94 -16.01
C ASN A 177 20.46 -13.55 -15.06
N ALA A 178 20.99 -14.50 -14.30
CA ALA A 178 22.03 -14.26 -13.30
C ALA A 178 23.35 -13.70 -13.86
N SER A 179 23.60 -13.83 -15.16
CA SER A 179 24.76 -13.22 -15.84
C SER A 179 24.60 -11.72 -16.07
N ASN A 180 23.37 -11.17 -16.00
CA ASN A 180 23.15 -9.73 -16.10
C ASN A 180 23.64 -9.02 -14.83
N PRO A 181 24.13 -7.77 -14.93
CA PRO A 181 24.43 -6.96 -13.76
C PRO A 181 23.13 -6.68 -12.97
N CYS A 182 23.17 -6.83 -11.64
CA CYS A 182 22.04 -6.45 -10.80
C CYS A 182 21.90 -4.92 -10.74
N ARG A 183 21.00 -4.38 -11.55
CA ARG A 183 20.65 -2.96 -11.59
C ARG A 183 19.21 -2.76 -11.11
N SER A 184 18.98 -1.68 -10.37
CA SER A 184 17.61 -1.24 -10.04
C SER A 184 16.93 -0.65 -11.27
N ALA A 185 15.60 -0.65 -11.26
CA ALA A 185 14.77 -0.02 -12.28
C ALA A 185 13.86 1.06 -11.64
N PRO A 186 13.21 1.92 -12.43
CA PRO A 186 12.29 2.91 -11.91
C PRO A 186 11.05 2.30 -11.24
N THR A 187 10.60 2.89 -10.15
CA THR A 187 9.20 2.74 -9.70
C THR A 187 8.31 3.61 -10.58
N ALA A 188 7.19 3.06 -11.05
CA ALA A 188 6.33 3.75 -12.00
C ALA A 188 5.66 5.00 -11.39
N MET A 189 5.04 4.85 -10.21
CA MET A 189 4.46 5.96 -9.45
C MET A 189 5.02 5.98 -8.04
N THR A 190 5.55 7.12 -7.60
CA THR A 190 6.04 7.28 -6.22
C THR A 190 5.41 8.51 -5.58
N PHE A 191 4.77 8.29 -4.44
CA PHE A 191 4.11 9.29 -3.61
C PHE A 191 4.91 9.47 -2.32
N HIS A 192 5.74 10.52 -2.27
CA HIS A 192 6.69 10.72 -1.19
C HIS A 192 6.35 11.98 -0.37
N ARG A 193 6.24 11.84 0.96
CA ARG A 193 5.88 12.94 1.88
C ARG A 193 4.53 13.55 1.56
N MET A 194 3.54 12.67 1.39
CA MET A 194 2.18 13.05 1.09
C MET A 194 1.36 13.17 2.36
N ARG A 195 0.39 14.09 2.37
CA ARG A 195 -0.59 14.24 3.47
C ARG A 195 -2.00 14.35 2.92
N ARG A 196 -2.89 13.44 3.34
CA ARG A 196 -4.27 13.34 2.80
C ARG A 196 -4.26 13.16 1.28
N LEU A 197 -3.79 11.98 0.89
CA LEU A 197 -3.73 11.54 -0.50
C LEU A 197 -4.86 10.55 -0.77
N THR A 198 -5.54 10.72 -1.90
CA THR A 198 -6.46 9.73 -2.45
C THR A 198 -5.99 9.31 -3.83
N VAL A 199 -5.91 8.01 -4.11
CA VAL A 199 -5.59 7.44 -5.42
C VAL A 199 -6.67 6.42 -5.78
N ARG A 200 -7.39 6.60 -6.90
CA ARG A 200 -8.50 5.70 -7.24
C ARG A 200 -8.79 5.51 -8.72
N GLY A 201 -9.28 4.31 -9.08
CA GLY A 201 -9.82 4.00 -10.41
C GLY A 201 -8.81 3.72 -11.51
N LEU A 202 -7.51 3.87 -11.25
CA LEU A 202 -6.48 3.76 -12.29
C LEU A 202 -6.19 2.32 -12.66
N THR A 203 -5.85 2.11 -13.94
CA THR A 203 -5.16 0.91 -14.40
C THR A 203 -3.67 1.20 -14.54
N ILE A 204 -2.82 0.40 -13.90
CA ILE A 204 -1.35 0.59 -13.91
C ILE A 204 -0.73 -0.71 -14.41
N VAL A 205 0.02 -0.64 -15.50
CA VAL A 205 0.53 -1.82 -16.18
C VAL A 205 2.03 -1.75 -16.41
N ASN A 206 2.65 -2.94 -16.44
CA ASN A 206 4.03 -3.13 -16.90
C ASN A 206 5.05 -2.19 -16.24
N ALA A 207 4.96 -1.99 -14.92
CA ALA A 207 5.96 -1.19 -14.22
C ALA A 207 7.38 -1.75 -14.39
N GLN A 208 8.36 -0.86 -14.47
CA GLN A 208 9.76 -1.23 -14.70
C GLN A 208 10.35 -2.01 -13.52
N GLN A 209 10.00 -1.58 -12.30
CA GLN A 209 10.15 -2.30 -11.04
C GLN A 209 8.79 -2.30 -10.33
N MET A 210 8.60 -1.53 -9.26
CA MET A 210 7.33 -1.47 -8.53
C MET A 210 6.31 -0.55 -9.22
N HIS A 211 5.02 -0.87 -9.11
CA HIS A 211 3.95 -0.06 -9.72
C HIS A 211 3.69 1.21 -8.91
N ILE A 212 3.40 1.09 -7.62
CA ILE A 212 3.16 2.24 -6.73
C ILE A 212 4.00 2.11 -5.47
N ALA A 213 4.71 3.17 -5.10
CA ALA A 213 5.34 3.29 -3.79
C ALA A 213 4.80 4.52 -3.03
N PHE A 214 4.38 4.31 -1.79
CA PHE A 214 4.09 5.37 -0.83
C PHE A 214 5.21 5.41 0.20
N THR A 215 5.84 6.58 0.36
CA THR A 215 6.96 6.76 1.29
C THR A 215 6.77 7.99 2.16
N ASP A 216 7.14 7.88 3.44
CA ASP A 216 7.04 8.97 4.44
C ASP A 216 5.68 9.69 4.42
N SER A 217 4.57 8.96 4.28
CA SER A 217 3.24 9.54 3.97
C SER A 217 2.20 9.28 5.05
N TYR A 218 1.24 10.20 5.18
CA TYR A 218 0.21 10.18 6.21
C TYR A 218 -1.19 10.40 5.65
N GLN A 219 -2.16 9.58 6.09
CA GLN A 219 -3.54 9.58 5.59
C GLN A 219 -3.59 9.34 4.09
N VAL A 220 -3.34 8.10 3.69
CA VAL A 220 -3.38 7.65 2.30
C VAL A 220 -4.59 6.73 2.10
N GLN A 221 -5.38 7.00 1.08
CA GLN A 221 -6.52 6.18 0.67
C GLN A 221 -6.31 5.71 -0.77
N VAL A 222 -6.35 4.40 -0.98
CA VAL A 222 -6.20 3.77 -2.28
C VAL A 222 -7.39 2.87 -2.52
N SER A 223 -8.09 3.04 -3.64
CA SER A 223 -9.24 2.18 -3.96
C SER A 223 -9.45 1.94 -5.45
N SER A 224 -10.12 0.83 -5.79
CA SER A 224 -10.54 0.53 -7.17
C SER A 224 -9.38 0.57 -8.18
N LEU A 225 -8.21 0.06 -7.80
CA LEU A 225 -7.07 -0.02 -8.71
C LEU A 225 -7.02 -1.35 -9.44
N LYS A 226 -6.51 -1.32 -10.67
CA LYS A 226 -6.13 -2.51 -11.42
C LYS A 226 -4.63 -2.45 -11.73
N VAL A 227 -3.84 -3.31 -11.10
CA VAL A 227 -2.38 -3.35 -11.26
C VAL A 227 -1.98 -4.66 -11.95
N ILE A 228 -1.29 -4.57 -13.10
CA ILE A 228 -1.05 -5.74 -13.95
C ILE A 228 0.37 -5.76 -14.49
N ALA A 229 1.09 -6.85 -14.23
CA ALA A 229 2.31 -7.23 -14.93
C ALA A 229 2.36 -8.75 -15.12
N PRO A 230 3.16 -9.27 -16.07
CA PRO A 230 3.33 -10.71 -16.25
C PRO A 230 3.82 -11.42 -14.97
N GLU A 231 3.37 -12.64 -14.70
CA GLU A 231 3.80 -13.43 -13.53
C GLU A 231 5.33 -13.54 -13.37
N ARG A 232 6.08 -13.54 -14.48
CA ARG A 232 7.53 -13.67 -14.48
C ARG A 232 8.28 -12.34 -14.48
N SER A 233 7.59 -11.20 -14.37
CA SER A 233 8.25 -9.89 -14.30
C SER A 233 8.94 -9.71 -12.94
N PRO A 234 10.25 -9.45 -12.91
CA PRO A 234 11.01 -9.42 -11.67
C PRO A 234 10.75 -8.14 -10.86
N ASN A 235 10.51 -8.28 -9.55
CA ASN A 235 10.39 -7.17 -8.60
C ASN A 235 9.29 -6.17 -8.96
N THR A 236 8.19 -6.69 -9.51
CA THR A 236 7.02 -5.91 -9.90
C THR A 236 5.99 -5.82 -8.80
N ASP A 237 6.39 -5.34 -7.63
CA ASP A 237 5.47 -5.16 -6.50
C ASP A 237 4.29 -4.27 -6.94
N GLY A 238 3.09 -4.57 -6.46
CA GLY A 238 1.90 -3.79 -6.75
C GLY A 238 1.90 -2.47 -5.99
N ILE A 239 1.71 -2.55 -4.67
CA ILE A 239 1.73 -1.40 -3.76
C ILE A 239 2.81 -1.61 -2.70
N HIS A 240 3.74 -0.66 -2.62
CA HIS A 240 4.81 -0.64 -1.62
C HIS A 240 4.60 0.47 -0.59
N LEU A 241 4.55 0.13 0.69
CA LEU A 241 4.35 1.05 1.81
C LEU A 241 5.61 1.10 2.69
N SER A 242 6.25 2.26 2.80
CA SER A 242 7.41 2.49 3.67
C SER A 242 7.20 3.76 4.49
N SER A 243 7.47 3.72 5.79
CA SER A 243 7.32 4.88 6.68
C SER A 243 5.93 5.55 6.57
N CYS A 244 4.87 4.75 6.45
CA CYS A 244 3.51 5.26 6.21
C CYS A 244 2.60 5.05 7.41
N VAL A 245 1.80 6.07 7.75
CA VAL A 245 0.86 6.02 8.88
C VAL A 245 -0.55 6.34 8.42
N SER A 246 -1.53 5.55 8.86
CA SER A 246 -2.94 5.70 8.46
C SER A 246 -3.11 5.53 6.95
N VAL A 247 -3.06 4.27 6.51
CA VAL A 247 -3.23 3.89 5.09
C VAL A 247 -4.41 2.94 4.97
N ALA A 248 -5.28 3.16 3.98
CA ALA A 248 -6.30 2.22 3.56
C ALA A 248 -6.06 1.84 2.09
N VAL A 249 -6.02 0.54 1.80
CA VAL A 249 -5.96 -0.04 0.44
C VAL A 249 -7.15 -0.97 0.28
N GLU A 250 -8.08 -0.59 -0.60
CA GLU A 250 -9.40 -1.23 -0.68
C GLU A 250 -9.77 -1.59 -2.13
N ASP A 251 -10.63 -2.58 -2.31
CA ASP A 251 -11.36 -2.85 -3.56
C ASP A 251 -10.48 -2.93 -4.82
N SER A 252 -9.31 -3.57 -4.74
CA SER A 252 -8.32 -3.52 -5.82
C SER A 252 -7.87 -4.91 -6.29
N ILE A 253 -7.54 -4.98 -7.58
CA ILE A 253 -7.05 -6.19 -8.25
C ILE A 253 -5.59 -5.99 -8.62
N ILE A 254 -4.71 -6.85 -8.13
CA ILE A 254 -3.27 -6.79 -8.36
C ILE A 254 -2.77 -8.16 -8.81
N SER A 255 -2.21 -8.20 -10.01
CA SER A 255 -1.69 -9.39 -10.69
C SER A 255 -0.27 -9.06 -11.18
N THR A 256 0.77 -9.52 -10.49
CA THR A 256 2.16 -9.16 -10.82
C THR A 256 3.11 -10.35 -10.59
N GLY A 257 4.41 -10.15 -10.82
CA GLY A 257 5.43 -11.17 -10.52
C GLY A 257 6.07 -11.10 -9.13
N ASP A 258 5.62 -10.22 -8.24
CA ASP A 258 6.19 -10.09 -6.88
C ASP A 258 5.07 -9.76 -5.85
N ASP A 259 5.37 -9.06 -4.76
CA ASP A 259 4.39 -8.75 -3.72
C ASP A 259 3.17 -7.97 -4.27
N CYS A 260 1.96 -8.40 -3.92
CA CYS A 260 0.72 -7.68 -4.19
C CYS A 260 0.71 -6.34 -3.44
N VAL A 261 0.91 -6.43 -2.12
CA VAL A 261 1.13 -5.29 -1.24
C VAL A 261 2.29 -5.62 -0.32
N SER A 262 3.34 -4.81 -0.30
CA SER A 262 4.50 -4.96 0.59
C SER A 262 4.51 -3.82 1.62
N ILE A 263 4.62 -4.15 2.91
CA ILE A 263 4.63 -3.19 4.03
C ILE A 263 5.99 -3.28 4.73
N VAL A 264 6.79 -2.23 4.65
CA VAL A 264 8.14 -2.20 5.25
C VAL A 264 8.23 -1.21 6.41
N GLY A 265 9.45 -1.06 6.95
CA GLY A 265 9.72 -0.39 8.22
C GLY A 265 9.07 0.97 8.42
N ASN A 266 8.78 1.26 9.68
CA ASN A 266 8.18 2.49 10.20
C ASN A 266 6.76 2.76 9.71
N SER A 267 6.01 1.69 9.40
CA SER A 267 4.63 1.79 8.93
C SER A 267 3.62 1.32 9.99
N SER A 268 2.52 2.05 10.17
CA SER A 268 1.51 1.71 11.17
C SER A 268 0.08 2.13 10.80
N SER A 269 -0.91 1.48 11.41
CA SER A 269 -2.34 1.73 11.18
C SER A 269 -2.69 1.57 9.69
N ILE A 270 -2.53 0.34 9.19
CA ILE A 270 -2.78 0.00 7.79
C ILE A 270 -3.98 -0.94 7.71
N LEU A 271 -4.97 -0.56 6.90
CA LEU A 271 -6.09 -1.40 6.50
C LEU A 271 -5.88 -1.86 5.05
N ILE A 272 -5.94 -3.16 4.82
CA ILE A 272 -6.04 -3.76 3.49
C ILE A 272 -7.35 -4.53 3.44
N LYS A 273 -8.26 -4.16 2.55
CA LYS A 273 -9.60 -4.74 2.50
C LYS A 273 -10.06 -5.09 1.09
N ASN A 274 -10.80 -6.18 0.93
CA ASN A 274 -11.46 -6.57 -0.32
C ASN A 274 -10.49 -6.58 -1.52
N MET A 275 -9.43 -7.38 -1.38
CA MET A 275 -8.34 -7.45 -2.36
C MET A 275 -8.37 -8.73 -3.17
N VAL A 276 -8.05 -8.62 -4.46
CA VAL A 276 -7.72 -9.78 -5.32
C VAL A 276 -6.24 -9.70 -5.68
N CYS A 277 -5.43 -10.56 -5.07
CA CYS A 277 -4.00 -10.66 -5.30
C CYS A 277 -3.68 -11.94 -6.04
N GLY A 278 -3.05 -11.87 -7.22
CA GLY A 278 -2.54 -13.07 -7.88
C GLY A 278 -2.44 -12.96 -9.39
N PRO A 279 -1.39 -13.50 -10.01
CA PRO A 279 -0.25 -14.19 -9.37
C PRO A 279 0.68 -13.23 -8.62
N GLY A 280 1.78 -13.75 -8.06
CA GLY A 280 2.78 -13.00 -7.30
C GLY A 280 3.10 -13.64 -5.95
N HIS A 281 3.59 -12.84 -5.00
CA HIS A 281 3.96 -13.29 -3.66
C HIS A 281 2.90 -13.02 -2.58
N GLY A 282 1.78 -12.38 -2.93
CA GLY A 282 0.70 -12.08 -1.99
C GLY A 282 0.96 -10.81 -1.17
N ILE A 283 0.39 -10.73 0.03
CA ILE A 283 0.52 -9.55 0.92
C ILE A 283 1.68 -9.81 1.86
N SER A 284 2.69 -8.95 1.87
CA SER A 284 3.93 -9.17 2.61
C SER A 284 4.21 -8.04 3.61
N ILE A 285 4.66 -8.41 4.81
CA ILE A 285 5.26 -7.48 5.78
C ILE A 285 6.77 -7.73 5.79
N GLY A 286 7.52 -6.73 5.36
CA GLY A 286 8.97 -6.74 5.20
C GLY A 286 9.44 -6.70 3.74
N SER A 287 10.73 -6.91 3.48
CA SER A 287 11.75 -7.28 4.46
C SER A 287 12.04 -6.17 5.49
N LEU A 288 12.14 -6.55 6.76
CA LEU A 288 12.47 -5.63 7.87
C LEU A 288 13.92 -5.85 8.36
N GLY A 289 14.49 -4.81 8.95
CA GLY A 289 15.81 -4.83 9.58
C GLY A 289 16.97 -4.73 8.60
N GLN A 290 16.73 -4.28 7.37
CA GLN A 290 17.79 -4.12 6.38
C GLN A 290 18.83 -3.10 6.88
N ASN A 291 20.12 -3.39 6.65
CA ASN A 291 21.23 -2.52 7.08
C ASN A 291 21.24 -2.22 8.59
N LYS A 292 20.76 -3.16 9.43
CA LYS A 292 20.64 -2.98 10.90
C LYS A 292 19.71 -1.82 11.30
N ALA A 293 18.77 -1.45 10.45
CA ALA A 293 17.74 -0.48 10.80
C ALA A 293 16.86 -1.03 11.93
N ASN A 294 16.43 -0.13 12.82
CA ASN A 294 15.40 -0.42 13.80
C ASN A 294 14.04 -0.15 13.16
N ASP A 295 13.50 -1.15 12.48
CA ASP A 295 12.23 -1.06 11.79
C ASP A 295 11.09 -1.51 12.70
N GLN A 296 10.01 -0.73 12.73
CA GLN A 296 8.77 -1.09 13.42
C GLN A 296 7.59 -1.13 12.44
N VAL A 297 6.79 -2.18 12.51
CA VAL A 297 5.51 -2.29 11.81
C VAL A 297 4.46 -2.76 12.81
N GLN A 298 3.32 -2.07 12.88
CA GLN A 298 2.26 -2.39 13.86
C GLN A 298 0.87 -1.98 13.36
N ASP A 299 -0.17 -2.52 14.00
CA ASP A 299 -1.57 -2.16 13.73
C ASP A 299 -1.94 -2.34 12.25
N ILE A 300 -1.68 -3.55 11.73
CA ILE A 300 -2.00 -3.95 10.37
C ILE A 300 -3.23 -4.87 10.41
N LEU A 301 -4.28 -4.50 9.67
CA LEU A 301 -5.46 -5.31 9.46
C LEU A 301 -5.57 -5.67 7.98
N VAL A 302 -5.60 -6.96 7.69
CA VAL A 302 -5.95 -7.49 6.38
C VAL A 302 -7.29 -8.20 6.53
N ASP A 303 -8.29 -7.73 5.81
CA ASP A 303 -9.66 -8.23 5.86
C ASP A 303 -10.14 -8.55 4.43
N GLU A 304 -10.86 -9.65 4.25
CA GLU A 304 -11.45 -10.02 2.94
C GLU A 304 -10.43 -10.00 1.76
N ALA A 305 -9.42 -10.88 1.76
CA ALA A 305 -8.45 -10.96 0.67
C ALA A 305 -8.44 -12.33 -0.04
N PHE A 306 -8.69 -12.33 -1.34
CA PHE A 306 -8.44 -13.50 -2.19
C PHE A 306 -6.98 -13.46 -2.68
N VAL A 307 -6.21 -14.51 -2.40
CA VAL A 307 -4.79 -14.59 -2.76
C VAL A 307 -4.49 -15.87 -3.53
N SER A 308 -4.01 -15.74 -4.76
CA SER A 308 -3.53 -16.84 -5.60
C SER A 308 -2.05 -16.63 -5.93
N THR A 309 -1.20 -17.56 -5.52
CA THR A 309 0.25 -17.51 -5.81
C THR A 309 0.67 -18.75 -6.60
N PRO A 310 1.62 -18.63 -7.55
CA PRO A 310 2.07 -19.78 -8.32
C PRO A 310 2.86 -20.79 -7.47
N LYS A 311 2.88 -22.06 -7.89
CA LYS A 311 3.61 -23.18 -7.23
C LYS A 311 5.08 -22.86 -6.97
N THR A 312 5.70 -22.14 -7.90
CA THR A 312 7.07 -21.66 -7.76
C THR A 312 7.05 -20.32 -7.03
N VAL A 313 6.85 -20.35 -5.72
CA VAL A 313 7.58 -19.38 -4.90
C VAL A 313 9.03 -19.74 -5.15
N SER A 314 9.70 -18.99 -6.02
CA SER A 314 11.16 -18.98 -6.05
C SER A 314 11.55 -18.53 -4.67
N GLY A 315 11.68 -19.49 -3.76
CA GLY A 315 12.15 -19.27 -2.42
C GLY A 315 13.40 -18.47 -2.63
N SER A 316 13.38 -17.20 -2.19
CA SER A 316 14.58 -16.49 -1.83
C SER A 316 15.43 -17.54 -1.14
N LYS A 317 16.53 -17.97 -1.79
CA LYS A 317 17.45 -18.97 -1.24
C LYS A 317 17.58 -18.62 0.22
N HIS A 318 16.95 -19.42 1.09
CA HIS A 318 16.78 -19.01 2.48
C HIS A 318 18.19 -18.75 2.98
N GLY A 319 18.48 -17.48 3.25
CA GLY A 319 19.71 -17.12 3.92
C GLY A 319 19.78 -17.98 5.18
N ARG A 320 20.98 -18.47 5.49
CA ARG A 320 21.26 -19.25 6.71
C ARG A 320 20.48 -18.68 7.89
N ASN A 321 19.93 -19.54 8.76
CA ASN A 321 19.28 -19.13 10.01
C ASN A 321 20.07 -17.99 10.68
N GLN A 322 19.39 -16.87 10.95
CA GLN A 322 20.02 -15.70 11.51
C GLN A 322 19.60 -15.50 12.97
N THR A 323 20.60 -15.21 13.80
CA THR A 323 20.46 -14.91 15.23
C THR A 323 19.98 -13.48 15.50
N SER A 324 20.02 -12.61 14.50
CA SER A 324 19.46 -11.27 14.56
C SER A 324 18.09 -11.24 13.90
N ALA A 325 17.03 -11.11 14.69
CA ALA A 325 15.68 -11.17 14.16
C ALA A 325 14.79 -10.08 14.71
N VAL A 326 13.80 -9.73 13.90
CA VAL A 326 12.72 -8.81 14.24
C VAL A 326 11.80 -9.54 15.22
N LYS A 327 11.42 -8.86 16.29
CA LYS A 327 10.42 -9.38 17.24
C LYS A 327 9.06 -9.41 16.55
N VAL A 328 8.48 -10.60 16.41
CA VAL A 328 7.12 -10.80 15.89
C VAL A 328 6.22 -11.26 17.03
N GLU A 329 5.22 -10.44 17.38
CA GLU A 329 4.26 -10.80 18.42
C GLU A 329 2.86 -10.25 18.12
N ASN A 330 1.84 -10.85 18.74
CA ASN A 330 0.43 -10.45 18.61
C ASN A 330 -0.07 -10.47 17.16
N VAL A 331 0.17 -11.56 16.45
CA VAL A 331 -0.33 -11.76 15.08
C VAL A 331 -1.49 -12.74 15.13
N ALA A 332 -2.61 -12.38 14.50
CA ALA A 332 -3.76 -13.26 14.38
C ALA A 332 -4.02 -13.60 12.91
N PHE A 333 -4.22 -14.88 12.64
CA PHE A 333 -4.73 -15.42 11.39
C PHE A 333 -6.10 -16.01 11.69
N ILE A 334 -7.14 -15.47 11.06
CA ILE A 334 -8.53 -15.77 11.39
C ILE A 334 -9.31 -16.04 10.09
N ASP A 335 -10.11 -17.10 10.08
CA ASP A 335 -11.06 -17.44 8.99
C ASP A 335 -10.38 -17.58 7.61
N ILE A 336 -9.23 -18.28 7.57
CA ILE A 336 -8.48 -18.52 6.33
C ILE A 336 -8.88 -19.87 5.73
N LYS A 337 -9.37 -19.84 4.50
CA LYS A 337 -9.80 -21.04 3.77
C LYS A 337 -9.14 -21.14 2.40
N GLY A 338 -8.89 -22.36 1.91
CA GLY A 338 -8.39 -22.58 0.54
C GLY A 338 -7.59 -23.85 0.33
N THR A 339 -6.74 -23.81 -0.70
CA THR A 339 -5.84 -24.90 -1.08
C THR A 339 -4.40 -24.41 -1.11
N SER A 340 -3.46 -25.29 -0.75
CA SER A 340 -2.04 -25.03 -0.81
C SER A 340 -1.42 -25.69 -2.02
N ALA A 341 -0.54 -24.98 -2.71
CA ALA A 341 0.18 -25.48 -3.88
C ALA A 341 1.31 -26.47 -3.51
N THR A 342 1.66 -26.55 -2.22
CA THR A 342 2.66 -27.43 -1.60
C THR A 342 2.06 -28.17 -0.41
N GLU A 343 2.71 -29.25 0.06
CA GLU A 343 2.26 -29.97 1.25
C GLU A 343 2.22 -29.06 2.50
N GLU A 344 3.26 -28.25 2.69
CA GLU A 344 3.31 -27.26 3.78
C GLU A 344 2.49 -26.02 3.40
N ALA A 345 1.30 -25.84 3.99
CA ALA A 345 0.48 -24.65 3.82
C ALA A 345 0.80 -23.54 4.81
N ILE A 346 1.27 -23.90 6.01
CA ILE A 346 1.61 -22.95 7.07
C ILE A 346 3.09 -23.12 7.41
N LYS A 347 3.85 -22.02 7.41
CA LYS A 347 5.26 -22.01 7.80
C LYS A 347 5.54 -20.86 8.77
N LEU A 348 5.67 -21.17 10.05
CA LEU A 348 6.08 -20.24 11.11
C LEU A 348 7.53 -20.52 11.49
N ALA A 349 8.48 -19.88 10.80
CA ALA A 349 9.91 -20.07 11.05
C ALA A 349 10.52 -18.82 11.72
N CYS A 350 10.61 -18.85 13.04
CA CYS A 350 11.06 -17.71 13.85
C CYS A 350 12.51 -17.87 14.33
N SER A 351 13.11 -16.83 14.89
CA SER A 351 14.50 -16.91 15.35
C SER A 351 14.63 -17.58 16.71
N ASP A 352 15.75 -18.26 16.93
CA ASP A 352 16.11 -18.82 18.24
C ASP A 352 16.27 -17.73 19.30
N SER A 353 16.83 -16.58 18.91
CA SER A 353 17.09 -15.45 19.81
C SER A 353 15.87 -14.56 20.02
N TYR A 354 14.94 -14.53 19.06
CA TYR A 354 13.68 -13.80 19.14
C TYR A 354 12.51 -14.69 18.68
N PRO A 355 12.08 -15.66 19.51
CA PRO A 355 10.93 -16.51 19.19
C PRO A 355 9.67 -15.66 18.96
N CYS A 356 8.84 -16.07 18.00
CA CYS A 356 7.53 -15.44 17.80
C CYS A 356 6.61 -15.80 18.97
N LYS A 357 5.82 -14.83 19.44
CA LYS A 357 4.93 -15.01 20.60
C LYS A 357 3.52 -14.54 20.30
N LYS A 358 2.53 -15.15 20.97
CA LYS A 358 1.12 -14.74 20.88
C LYS A 358 0.60 -14.75 19.44
N ILE A 359 0.93 -15.82 18.71
CA ILE A 359 0.36 -16.09 17.38
C ILE A 359 -0.99 -16.78 17.57
N LEU A 360 -2.08 -16.20 17.06
CA LEU A 360 -3.40 -16.82 17.09
C LEU A 360 -3.71 -17.42 15.71
N LEU A 361 -4.04 -18.71 15.68
CA LEU A 361 -4.64 -19.38 14.52
C LEU A 361 -6.09 -19.73 14.86
N LYS A 362 -7.06 -19.14 14.16
CA LYS A 362 -8.48 -19.39 14.39
C LYS A 362 -9.20 -19.72 13.10
N ASN A 363 -9.93 -20.85 13.06
CA ASN A 363 -10.72 -21.28 11.91
C ASN A 363 -9.89 -21.31 10.61
N ILE A 364 -8.88 -22.19 10.56
CA ILE A 364 -7.96 -22.32 9.42
C ILE A 364 -8.24 -23.63 8.69
N GLU A 365 -8.74 -23.53 7.47
CA GLU A 365 -9.20 -24.65 6.63
C GLU A 365 -8.42 -24.66 5.30
N LEU A 366 -7.23 -25.26 5.30
CA LEU A 366 -6.36 -25.38 4.14
C LEU A 366 -6.15 -26.85 3.79
N SER A 367 -6.41 -27.18 2.52
CA SER A 367 -6.18 -28.53 1.98
C SER A 367 -4.94 -28.57 1.08
N SER A 368 -4.25 -29.71 1.03
CA SER A 368 -3.10 -29.90 0.14
C SER A 368 -3.55 -30.02 -1.32
N TYR A 369 -2.70 -29.65 -2.28
CA TYR A 369 -2.94 -29.83 -3.71
C TYR A 369 -3.17 -31.31 -4.10
N SER A 370 -2.64 -32.25 -3.30
CA SER A 370 -2.81 -33.69 -3.49
C SER A 370 -4.10 -34.25 -2.87
N GLY A 371 -4.92 -33.39 -2.24
CA GLY A 371 -6.05 -33.80 -1.42
C GLY A 371 -5.64 -34.13 0.03
N GLY A 372 -6.60 -34.02 0.95
CA GLY A 372 -6.38 -34.17 2.39
C GLY A 372 -5.91 -32.90 3.09
N ASP A 373 -5.58 -33.02 4.37
CA ASP A 373 -5.15 -31.92 5.21
C ASP A 373 -3.78 -31.39 4.79
N ALA A 374 -3.61 -30.07 4.76
CA ALA A 374 -2.30 -29.49 4.53
C ALA A 374 -1.42 -29.52 5.80
N ALA A 375 -0.11 -29.64 5.61
CA ALA A 375 0.85 -29.67 6.70
C ALA A 375 1.24 -28.26 7.18
N ALA A 376 1.79 -28.20 8.40
CA ALA A 376 2.39 -27.00 8.96
C ALA A 376 3.81 -27.24 9.48
N TYR A 377 4.70 -26.28 9.24
CA TYR A 377 6.04 -26.21 9.83
C TYR A 377 6.09 -25.09 10.86
N CYS A 378 6.55 -25.41 12.07
CA CYS A 378 6.72 -24.44 13.15
C CYS A 378 8.09 -24.55 13.82
N TRP A 379 8.77 -23.41 13.96
CA TRP A 379 10.06 -23.29 14.62
C TRP A 379 10.09 -22.01 15.46
N LYS A 380 10.35 -22.16 16.77
CA LYS A 380 10.43 -21.04 17.74
C LYS A 380 9.22 -20.10 17.69
N ALA A 381 8.03 -20.65 17.51
CA ALA A 381 6.77 -19.92 17.52
C ALA A 381 5.87 -20.45 18.65
N SER A 382 5.25 -19.54 19.41
CA SER A 382 4.27 -19.88 20.44
C SER A 382 3.01 -19.01 20.34
N GLY A 383 1.87 -19.56 20.78
CA GLY A 383 0.60 -18.86 20.72
C GLY A 383 -0.59 -19.75 21.05
N PHE A 384 -1.74 -19.46 20.43
CA PHE A 384 -3.01 -20.16 20.66
C PHE A 384 -3.69 -20.62 19.36
N SER A 385 -4.39 -21.75 19.43
CA SER A 385 -5.29 -22.22 18.37
C SER A 385 -6.71 -22.36 18.89
N SER A 386 -7.71 -22.07 18.06
CA SER A 386 -9.13 -22.14 18.43
C SER A 386 -10.02 -22.41 17.19
N GLY A 387 -11.13 -23.13 17.37
CA GLY A 387 -12.04 -23.49 16.28
C GLY A 387 -11.51 -24.64 15.41
N GLU A 388 -12.01 -24.75 14.18
CA GLU A 388 -11.59 -25.79 13.23
C GLU A 388 -10.20 -25.45 12.66
N VAL A 389 -9.22 -26.28 12.99
CA VAL A 389 -7.81 -26.09 12.65
C VAL A 389 -7.28 -27.48 12.28
N THR A 390 -7.49 -27.92 11.03
CA THR A 390 -7.24 -29.29 10.56
C THR A 390 -5.77 -29.56 10.20
N GLY A 391 -5.15 -30.60 10.76
CA GLY A 391 -3.87 -31.13 10.26
C GLY A 391 -2.57 -30.40 10.66
N TYR A 392 -2.61 -29.33 11.46
CA TYR A 392 -1.41 -28.51 11.71
C TYR A 392 -0.68 -28.90 12.99
N GLY A 393 0.43 -29.64 12.86
CA GLY A 393 1.32 -30.06 13.96
C GLY A 393 2.10 -28.95 14.68
N CYS A 394 1.64 -27.70 14.63
CA CYS A 394 2.21 -26.63 15.43
C CYS A 394 1.67 -26.76 16.86
N TYR A 395 2.50 -27.24 17.79
CA TYR A 395 2.22 -27.25 19.23
C TYR A 395 2.07 -25.81 19.74
N ILE A 396 0.87 -25.29 19.55
CA ILE A 396 0.38 -24.00 19.98
C ILE A 396 -0.64 -24.36 21.07
N GLU A 397 -0.53 -23.77 22.27
CA GLU A 397 -1.41 -24.12 23.40
C GLU A 397 -2.87 -24.00 22.95
N VAL A 398 -3.58 -25.13 22.92
CA VAL A 398 -5.00 -25.14 22.57
C VAL A 398 -5.74 -24.51 23.75
N LEU A 399 -6.30 -23.32 23.57
CA LEU A 399 -7.24 -22.77 24.54
C LEU A 399 -8.50 -23.62 24.44
N LYS A 400 -8.62 -24.62 25.32
CA LYS A 400 -9.91 -25.28 25.56
C LYS A 400 -10.87 -24.19 26.02
N GLN A 401 -11.89 -23.90 25.21
CA GLN A 401 -13.02 -23.07 25.62
C GLN A 401 -13.50 -23.56 26.98
N VAL A 402 -13.33 -22.73 28.01
CA VAL A 402 -14.12 -22.84 29.23
C VAL A 402 -15.55 -22.62 28.76
N ARG A 403 -16.37 -23.68 28.78
CA ARG A 403 -17.80 -23.54 28.58
C ARG A 403 -18.31 -22.61 29.68
N GLU A 404 -18.76 -21.42 29.31
CA GLU A 404 -19.65 -20.65 30.16
C GLU A 404 -20.95 -21.46 30.24
N ASN A 405 -21.15 -22.14 31.37
CA ASN A 405 -22.42 -22.75 31.74
C ASN A 405 -23.34 -21.70 32.38
#